data_AF-A0A1Q3U5V6-F1
#
_entry.id   AF-A0A1Q3U5V6-F1
#
_cell.length_a   1.000
_cell.length_b   1.000
_cell.length_c   1.000
_cell.angle_alpha   90.00
_cell.angle_beta   90.00
_cell.angle_gamma   90.00
#
_symmetry.space_group_name_H-M   'P 1'
#
loop_
_entity.id
_entity.type
_entity.pdbx_description
1 polymer ?
#
loop_
_entity_poly.entity_id
_entity_poly.type
_entity_poly.pdbx_seq_one_letter_code
_entity_poly.pdbx_strand_id
1 'polypeptide(L)'
;MGKPAIIYLSWIPYGIEEIQGFLDSYLQYDAGAGHQLFIVFNGVQQGEEHLPFLQYAQNRLGYPVKYMLLQSGQDIEAYYKAARELDSEYLLFLNTFSRILANDWLKKYTTVFLEHANTGLVSASGSYLSYTSAVFIKNKWGWEPGKGIHHHFTKYKLFAKSFFYWHLFFKSFPNPHIRTNAFMLKKHHLLSIHPGVLTTKFKAYQFESGRKGLTAFFLKKQMDIFVLGKNGMAYPVSQWPNSNTFWIHNQENLLISDNQTRIYDQATEANKKMLTKLAWGQ
;
A
#
# COMPACT_ATOMS: atom_id res chain seq x y z
N MET A 1 15.50 14.95 -13.72
CA MET A 1 14.18 14.60 -13.15
C MET A 1 13.73 15.74 -12.26
N GLY A 2 12.45 16.16 -12.30
CA GLY A 2 11.93 17.16 -11.38
C GLY A 2 12.00 16.70 -9.91
N LYS A 3 11.98 17.63 -8.96
CA LYS A 3 12.02 17.35 -7.51
C LYS A 3 10.76 16.56 -7.09
N PRO A 4 10.86 15.29 -6.65
CA PRO A 4 9.70 14.50 -6.22
C PRO A 4 9.06 15.06 -4.95
N ALA A 5 7.76 14.81 -4.79
CA ALA A 5 7.04 15.07 -3.55
C ALA A 5 6.74 13.76 -2.82
N ILE A 6 7.01 13.73 -1.53
CA ILE A 6 6.61 12.68 -0.62
C ILE A 6 5.31 13.14 0.05
N ILE A 7 4.29 12.31 -0.04
CA ILE A 7 3.00 12.53 0.59
C ILE A 7 2.89 11.49 1.71
N TYR A 8 3.06 11.94 2.95
CA TYR A 8 2.91 11.10 4.13
C TYR A 8 1.52 11.29 4.73
N LEU A 9 0.74 10.21 4.81
CA LEU A 9 -0.58 10.21 5.44
C LEU A 9 -0.44 9.91 6.93
N SER A 10 -0.85 10.84 7.79
CA SER A 10 -0.96 10.66 9.22
C SER A 10 -2.42 10.55 9.62
N TRP A 11 -2.90 9.33 9.89
CA TRP A 11 -4.23 9.09 10.44
C TRP A 11 -4.22 9.40 11.94
N ILE A 12 -4.78 10.55 12.32
CA ILE A 12 -4.73 11.10 13.69
C ILE A 12 -5.21 10.09 14.74
N PRO A 13 -6.30 9.32 14.53
CA PRO A 13 -6.75 8.32 15.51
C PRO A 13 -5.76 7.18 15.81
N TYR A 14 -4.70 7.00 15.03
CA TYR A 14 -3.64 6.01 15.34
C TYR A 14 -2.59 6.51 16.33
N GLY A 15 -2.67 7.78 16.76
CA GLY A 15 -1.75 8.34 17.75
C GLY A 15 -0.49 8.94 17.15
N ILE A 16 0.21 9.70 17.98
CA ILE A 16 1.39 10.49 17.58
C ILE A 16 2.61 9.59 17.34
N GLU A 17 2.65 8.41 17.94
CA GLU A 17 3.75 7.45 17.86
C GLU A 17 4.03 7.04 16.41
N GLU A 18 3.00 7.02 15.55
CA GLU A 18 3.16 6.64 14.15
C GLU A 18 3.91 7.69 13.33
N ILE A 19 3.60 8.98 13.51
CA ILE A 19 4.36 10.06 12.87
C ILE A 19 5.77 10.19 13.47
N GLN A 20 5.92 9.94 14.78
CA GLN A 20 7.23 9.92 15.44
C GLN A 20 8.13 8.88 14.80
N GLY A 21 7.68 7.63 14.74
CA GLY A 21 8.47 6.56 14.15
C GLY A 21 8.74 6.75 12.65
N PHE A 22 7.80 7.34 11.91
CA PHE A 22 8.06 7.73 10.51
C PHE A 22 9.20 8.75 10.45
N LEU A 23 9.09 9.87 11.17
CA LEU A 23 10.08 10.95 11.15
C LEU A 23 11.46 10.49 11.64
N ASP A 24 11.51 9.65 12.67
CA ASP A 24 12.77 9.07 13.15
C ASP A 24 13.44 8.25 12.05
N SER A 25 12.71 7.38 11.35
CA SER A 25 13.26 6.62 10.23
C SER A 25 13.61 7.51 9.02
N TYR A 26 12.82 8.56 8.76
CA TYR A 26 13.03 9.51 7.66
C TYR A 26 14.28 10.37 7.86
N LEU A 27 14.58 10.74 9.11
CA LEU A 27 15.80 11.48 9.46
C LEU A 27 17.01 10.57 9.60
N GLN A 28 16.81 9.32 10.03
CA GLN A 28 17.89 8.34 10.19
C GLN A 28 18.50 7.92 8.85
N TYR A 29 17.68 7.76 7.81
CA TYR A 29 18.11 7.24 6.52
C TYR A 29 18.07 8.31 5.43
N ASP A 30 19.23 8.56 4.80
CA ASP A 30 19.32 9.52 3.71
C ASP A 30 18.42 9.12 2.54
N ALA A 31 17.66 10.06 2.00
CA ALA A 31 16.82 9.85 0.83
C ALA A 31 17.65 9.65 -0.44
N GLY A 32 18.86 10.22 -0.52
CA GLY A 32 19.72 10.18 -1.70
C GLY A 32 19.19 10.99 -2.89
N ALA A 33 18.11 11.76 -2.70
CA ALA A 33 17.52 12.64 -3.71
C ALA A 33 16.81 13.81 -3.02
N GLY A 34 16.96 15.02 -3.56
CA GLY A 34 16.25 16.19 -3.07
C GLY A 34 14.74 16.05 -3.29
N HIS A 35 13.93 16.41 -2.29
CA HIS A 35 12.48 16.22 -2.33
C HIS A 35 11.74 17.22 -1.45
N GLN A 36 10.42 17.27 -1.60
CA GLN A 36 9.53 17.98 -0.68
C GLN A 36 8.71 16.98 0.14
N LEU A 37 8.53 17.23 1.43
CA LEU A 37 7.63 16.47 2.29
C LEU A 37 6.32 17.24 2.45
N PHE A 38 5.21 16.55 2.21
CA PHE A 38 3.86 17.03 2.38
C PHE A 38 3.10 16.07 3.29
N ILE A 39 2.53 16.58 4.38
CA ILE A 39 1.84 15.75 5.38
C ILE A 39 0.32 15.89 5.25
N VAL A 40 -0.38 14.78 5.16
CA VAL A 40 -1.84 14.74 5.14
C VAL A 40 -2.33 14.27 6.51
N PHE A 41 -2.85 15.19 7.32
CA PHE A 41 -3.51 14.83 8.58
C PHE A 41 -4.96 14.44 8.28
N ASN A 42 -5.25 13.16 8.42
CA ASN A 42 -6.56 12.59 8.10
C ASN A 42 -7.23 12.07 9.38
N GLY A 43 -8.56 12.17 9.43
CA GLY A 43 -9.35 11.80 10.61
C GLY A 43 -9.49 12.91 11.65
N VAL A 44 -9.29 14.18 11.27
CA VAL A 44 -9.42 15.34 12.16
C VAL A 44 -10.91 15.62 12.39
N GLN A 45 -11.45 15.22 13.53
CA GLN A 45 -12.87 15.41 13.86
C GLN A 45 -13.13 16.77 14.49
N GLN A 46 -12.19 17.23 15.31
CA GLN A 46 -12.22 18.54 15.98
C GLN A 46 -11.00 19.37 15.59
N GLY A 47 -11.20 20.69 15.48
CA GLY A 47 -10.36 21.57 14.67
C GLY A 47 -8.84 21.42 14.89
N GLU A 48 -8.40 21.33 16.13
CA GLU A 48 -6.98 21.45 16.49
C GLU A 48 -6.30 20.12 16.85
N GLU A 49 -6.94 18.97 16.63
CA GLU A 49 -6.37 17.64 16.95
C GLU A 49 -5.04 17.35 16.22
N HIS A 50 -4.81 18.01 15.08
CA HIS A 50 -3.58 17.87 14.28
C HIS A 50 -2.42 18.72 14.82
N LEU A 51 -2.66 19.73 15.66
CA LEU A 51 -1.64 20.67 16.11
C LEU A 51 -0.45 19.99 16.82
N PRO A 52 -0.66 19.02 17.76
CA PRO A 52 0.46 18.32 18.39
C PRO A 52 1.34 17.57 17.39
N PHE A 53 0.74 17.00 16.35
CA PHE A 53 1.45 16.25 15.31
C PHE A 53 2.26 17.19 14.41
N LEU A 54 1.64 18.30 14.00
CA LEU A 54 2.28 19.34 13.19
C LEU A 54 3.45 19.98 13.96
N GLN A 55 3.24 20.36 15.22
CA GLN A 55 4.27 20.95 16.06
C GLN A 55 5.44 19.99 16.25
N TYR A 56 5.17 18.71 16.53
CA TYR A 56 6.23 17.69 16.63
C TYR A 56 7.01 17.59 15.31
N ALA A 57 6.32 17.50 14.17
CA ALA A 57 6.97 17.39 12.86
C ALA A 57 7.86 18.59 12.54
N GLN A 58 7.36 19.81 12.74
CA GLN A 58 8.14 21.03 12.49
C GLN A 58 9.36 21.14 13.41
N ASN A 59 9.21 20.79 14.69
CA ASN A 59 10.32 20.81 15.65
C ASN A 59 11.40 19.79 15.30
N ARG A 60 11.02 18.57 14.89
CA ARG A 60 11.99 17.53 14.49
C ARG A 60 12.69 17.83 13.18
N LEU A 61 11.98 18.42 12.21
CA LEU A 61 12.51 18.74 10.89
C LEU A 61 13.30 20.04 10.89
N GLY A 62 13.04 20.95 11.82
CA GLY A 62 13.69 22.26 11.90
C GLY A 62 13.22 23.26 10.83
N TYR A 63 12.09 22.99 10.16
CA TYR A 63 11.50 23.87 9.16
C TYR A 63 9.97 23.73 9.09
N PRO A 64 9.24 24.74 8.55
CA PRO A 64 7.80 24.65 8.33
C PRO A 64 7.42 23.58 7.29
N VAL A 65 6.57 22.64 7.68
CA VAL A 65 6.11 21.56 6.80
C VAL A 65 4.81 21.97 6.11
N LYS A 66 4.69 21.70 4.81
CA LYS A 66 3.40 21.84 4.11
C LYS A 66 2.48 20.69 4.50
N TYR A 67 1.23 21.00 4.80
CA TYR A 67 0.26 20.01 5.21
C TYR A 67 -1.14 20.33 4.68
N MET A 68 -2.01 19.30 4.71
CA MET A 68 -3.45 19.45 4.51
C MET A 68 -4.23 18.70 5.59
N LEU A 69 -5.47 19.10 5.79
CA LEU A 69 -6.39 18.48 6.75
C LEU A 69 -7.54 17.79 6.05
N LEU A 70 -7.90 16.60 6.55
CA LEU A 70 -9.06 15.85 6.11
C LEU A 70 -9.83 15.33 7.32
N GLN A 71 -11.14 15.58 7.34
CA GLN A 71 -12.02 15.09 8.40
C GLN A 71 -12.19 13.58 8.33
N SER A 72 -12.38 13.06 7.13
CA SER A 72 -12.51 11.64 6.86
C SER A 72 -12.21 11.37 5.38
N GLY A 73 -11.89 10.13 5.07
CA GLY A 73 -11.61 9.69 3.71
C GLY A 73 -10.72 8.46 3.74
N GLN A 74 -10.87 7.60 2.72
CA GLN A 74 -9.92 6.51 2.50
C GLN A 74 -8.58 7.11 2.03
N ASP A 75 -7.47 6.43 2.31
CA ASP A 75 -6.10 6.88 1.99
C ASP A 75 -5.96 7.36 0.54
N ILE A 76 -6.59 6.66 -0.40
CA ILE A 76 -6.54 7.01 -1.82
C ILE A 76 -7.18 8.38 -2.08
N GLU A 77 -8.33 8.69 -1.49
CA GLU A 77 -8.96 10.01 -1.65
C GLU A 77 -8.04 11.12 -1.13
N ALA A 78 -7.39 10.88 0.00
CA ALA A 78 -6.41 11.80 0.57
C ALA A 78 -5.23 12.02 -0.40
N TYR A 79 -4.72 10.95 -1.01
CA TYR A 79 -3.66 11.01 -2.02
C TYR A 79 -4.06 11.81 -3.26
N TYR A 80 -5.30 11.67 -3.76
CA TYR A 80 -5.78 12.47 -4.90
C TYR A 80 -5.89 13.95 -4.57
N LYS A 81 -6.40 14.29 -3.39
CA LYS A 81 -6.51 15.69 -2.96
C LYS A 81 -5.12 16.31 -2.80
N ALA A 82 -4.20 15.63 -2.11
CA ALA A 82 -2.82 16.05 -1.96
C ALA A 82 -2.10 16.24 -3.31
N ALA A 83 -2.29 15.30 -4.25
CA ALA A 83 -1.69 15.38 -5.58
C ALA A 83 -2.13 16.60 -6.39
N ARG A 84 -3.34 17.13 -6.15
CA ARG A 84 -3.83 18.35 -6.82
C ARG A 84 -3.15 19.61 -6.31
N GLU A 85 -2.73 19.63 -5.05
CA GLU A 85 -2.08 20.78 -4.40
C GLU A 85 -0.57 20.89 -4.70
N LEU A 86 0.04 19.82 -5.21
CA LEU A 86 1.49 19.72 -5.41
C LEU A 86 1.89 19.83 -6.87
N ASP A 87 2.88 20.64 -7.19
CA ASP A 87 3.37 20.82 -8.57
C ASP A 87 4.37 19.74 -9.03
N SER A 88 4.81 18.86 -8.14
CA SER A 88 5.77 17.81 -8.47
C SER A 88 5.23 16.83 -9.51
N GLU A 89 6.05 16.55 -10.52
CA GLU A 89 5.76 15.53 -11.54
C GLU A 89 5.69 14.13 -10.93
N TYR A 90 6.55 13.83 -9.95
CA TYR A 90 6.60 12.52 -9.31
C TYR A 90 6.15 12.59 -7.87
N LEU A 91 5.25 11.67 -7.50
CA LEU A 91 4.64 11.60 -6.18
C LEU A 91 4.93 10.22 -5.58
N LEU A 92 5.47 10.20 -4.36
CA LEU A 92 5.66 8.99 -3.55
C LEU A 92 4.70 9.04 -2.36
N PHE A 93 3.88 8.01 -2.22
CA PHE A 93 2.86 7.93 -1.17
C PHE A 93 3.29 6.98 -0.06
N LEU A 94 3.25 7.47 1.17
CA LEU A 94 3.57 6.75 2.39
C LEU A 94 2.37 6.78 3.34
N ASN A 95 1.94 5.62 3.80
CA ASN A 95 0.86 5.53 4.77
C ASN A 95 1.37 5.78 6.20
N THR A 96 0.45 5.86 7.16
CA THR A 96 0.73 6.16 8.58
C THR A 96 1.72 5.19 9.22
N PHE A 97 1.74 3.94 8.77
CA PHE A 97 2.58 2.90 9.37
C PHE A 97 3.97 2.81 8.74
N SER A 98 4.28 3.66 7.76
CA SER A 98 5.52 3.58 6.98
C SER A 98 6.76 3.82 7.86
N ARG A 99 7.75 2.94 7.75
CA ARG A 99 9.10 3.14 8.30
C ARG A 99 10.13 2.84 7.24
N ILE A 100 11.06 3.77 7.02
CA ILE A 100 12.17 3.62 6.08
C ILE A 100 13.24 2.72 6.71
N LEU A 101 13.85 1.84 5.92
CA LEU A 101 14.79 0.81 6.43
C LEU A 101 16.19 0.87 5.81
N ALA A 102 16.46 1.83 4.92
CA ALA A 102 17.75 1.95 4.24
C ALA A 102 18.01 3.36 3.68
N ASN A 103 19.29 3.70 3.54
CA ASN A 103 19.74 4.88 2.82
C ASN A 103 19.41 4.78 1.32
N ASP A 104 19.50 5.93 0.63
CA ASP A 104 19.21 6.11 -0.78
C ASP A 104 17.80 5.64 -1.16
N TRP A 105 16.86 5.62 -0.22
CA TRP A 105 15.57 4.99 -0.43
C TRP A 105 14.79 5.67 -1.54
N LEU A 106 14.74 7.01 -1.56
CA LEU A 106 14.06 7.77 -2.60
C LEU A 106 14.83 7.74 -3.92
N LYS A 107 16.17 7.81 -3.86
CA LYS A 107 17.04 7.67 -5.04
C LYS A 107 16.78 6.38 -5.79
N LYS A 108 16.55 5.27 -5.09
CA LYS A 108 16.22 3.98 -5.71
C LYS A 108 14.93 4.08 -6.52
N TYR A 109 13.88 4.72 -6.01
CA TYR A 109 12.65 4.93 -6.79
C TYR A 109 12.89 5.81 -8.02
N THR A 110 13.58 6.95 -7.86
CA THR A 110 13.82 7.87 -8.97
C THR A 110 14.67 7.24 -10.06
N THR A 111 15.64 6.40 -9.68
CA THR A 111 16.50 5.64 -10.61
C THR A 111 15.66 4.73 -11.51
N VAL A 112 14.65 4.02 -10.98
CA VAL A 112 13.76 3.19 -11.80
C VAL A 112 13.06 4.01 -12.88
N PHE A 113 12.55 5.20 -12.55
CA PHE A 113 11.90 6.08 -13.53
C PHE A 113 12.88 6.68 -14.56
N LEU A 114 14.16 6.78 -14.23
CA LEU A 114 15.21 7.22 -15.14
C LEU A 114 15.66 6.10 -16.08
N GLU A 115 15.79 4.87 -15.58
CA GLU A 115 16.27 3.71 -16.34
C GLU A 115 15.18 3.07 -17.21
N HIS A 116 13.92 3.14 -16.76
CA HIS A 116 12.79 2.51 -17.43
C HIS A 116 11.75 3.56 -17.81
N ALA A 117 11.87 4.13 -19.02
CA ALA A 117 11.04 5.24 -19.48
C ALA A 117 9.52 4.95 -19.50
N ASN A 118 9.14 3.67 -19.69
CA ASN A 118 7.77 3.20 -19.72
C ASN A 118 7.22 2.79 -18.32
N THR A 119 7.94 3.13 -17.25
CA THR A 119 7.49 2.88 -15.87
C THR A 119 6.21 3.63 -15.57
N GLY A 120 5.16 2.88 -15.25
CA GLY A 120 3.91 3.42 -14.73
C GLY A 120 3.94 3.60 -13.22
N LEU A 121 4.51 2.62 -12.51
CA LEU A 121 4.32 2.47 -11.08
C LEU A 121 5.47 1.68 -10.43
N VAL A 122 5.97 2.17 -9.29
CA VAL A 122 7.01 1.50 -8.50
C VAL A 122 6.54 1.43 -7.05
N SER A 123 6.66 0.30 -6.38
CA SER A 123 6.30 0.16 -4.95
C SER A 123 7.36 -0.60 -4.16
N ALA A 124 7.49 -0.34 -2.85
CA ALA A 124 8.34 -1.16 -1.98
C ALA A 124 7.79 -2.58 -1.78
N SER A 125 6.49 -2.79 -2.05
CA SER A 125 5.84 -4.09 -1.84
C SER A 125 4.72 -4.35 -2.85
N GLY A 126 4.56 -5.63 -3.20
CA GLY A 126 3.50 -6.14 -4.06
C GLY A 126 3.14 -7.56 -3.65
N SER A 127 2.03 -8.06 -4.17
CA SER A 127 1.55 -9.41 -3.87
C SER A 127 0.75 -9.98 -5.03
N TYR A 128 0.67 -11.31 -5.12
CA TYR A 128 -0.27 -12.01 -6.00
C TYR A 128 -1.57 -12.38 -5.28
N LEU A 129 -1.75 -11.94 -4.02
CA LEU A 129 -2.90 -12.26 -3.20
C LEU A 129 -4.20 -11.99 -3.95
N SER A 130 -5.06 -13.01 -3.99
CA SER A 130 -6.42 -12.85 -4.46
C SER A 130 -7.37 -12.96 -3.29
N TYR A 131 -8.20 -11.91 -3.09
CA TYR A 131 -9.27 -11.96 -2.11
C TYR A 131 -10.27 -13.08 -2.39
N THR A 132 -10.46 -13.48 -3.67
CA THR A 132 -11.31 -14.62 -4.00
C THR A 132 -10.72 -15.89 -3.39
N SER A 133 -9.45 -16.19 -3.68
CA SER A 133 -8.79 -17.40 -3.16
C SER A 133 -8.61 -17.36 -1.64
N ALA A 134 -8.31 -16.19 -1.06
CA ALA A 134 -8.09 -16.05 0.38
C ALA A 134 -9.35 -16.36 1.21
N VAL A 135 -10.54 -15.96 0.74
CA VAL A 135 -11.81 -16.27 1.41
C VAL A 135 -12.10 -17.77 1.42
N PHE A 136 -11.68 -18.50 0.38
CA PHE A 136 -11.83 -19.94 0.30
C PHE A 136 -10.76 -20.72 1.07
N ILE A 137 -9.57 -20.16 1.26
CA ILE A 137 -8.50 -20.75 2.07
C ILE A 137 -8.74 -20.52 3.57
N LYS A 138 -9.23 -19.34 3.96
CA LYS A 138 -9.44 -18.97 5.38
C LYS A 138 -10.66 -19.62 6.02
N ASN A 139 -11.72 -19.84 5.24
CA ASN A 139 -12.98 -20.38 5.76
C ASN A 139 -13.09 -21.87 5.48
N LYS A 140 -13.50 -22.66 6.49
CA LYS A 140 -13.80 -24.09 6.31
C LYS A 140 -15.16 -24.24 5.65
N TRP A 141 -15.20 -24.45 4.34
CA TRP A 141 -16.45 -24.61 3.58
C TRP A 141 -16.97 -26.06 3.54
N GLY A 142 -16.30 -26.98 4.23
CA GLY A 142 -16.66 -28.41 4.27
C GLY A 142 -17.85 -28.73 5.18
N TRP A 143 -18.33 -29.97 5.05
CA TRP A 143 -19.32 -30.56 5.94
C TRP A 143 -18.76 -30.65 7.37
N GLU A 144 -19.62 -30.41 8.36
CA GLU A 144 -19.28 -30.42 9.78
C GLU A 144 -20.15 -31.47 10.49
N PRO A 145 -19.55 -32.56 10.99
CA PRO A 145 -20.28 -33.59 11.71
C PRO A 145 -21.03 -33.00 12.92
N GLY A 146 -22.28 -33.40 13.13
CA GLY A 146 -23.10 -32.96 14.27
C GLY A 146 -23.87 -31.64 14.07
N LYS A 147 -23.85 -31.03 12.88
CA LYS A 147 -24.69 -29.87 12.54
C LYS A 147 -25.89 -30.28 11.69
N GLY A 148 -27.01 -29.56 11.84
CA GLY A 148 -28.26 -29.86 11.12
C GLY A 148 -28.23 -29.45 9.64
N ILE A 149 -29.09 -30.06 8.82
CA ILE A 149 -29.17 -29.82 7.36
C ILE A 149 -29.35 -28.34 7.01
N HIS A 150 -30.12 -27.59 7.80
CA HIS A 150 -30.33 -26.15 7.59
C HIS A 150 -29.05 -25.32 7.74
N HIS A 151 -28.14 -25.74 8.63
CA HIS A 151 -26.83 -25.11 8.81
C HIS A 151 -25.97 -25.31 7.55
N HIS A 152 -25.91 -26.53 7.03
CA HIS A 152 -25.17 -26.82 5.79
C HIS A 152 -25.75 -26.08 4.59
N PHE A 153 -27.08 -26.07 4.43
CA PHE A 153 -27.73 -25.32 3.35
C PHE A 153 -27.40 -23.82 3.40
N THR A 154 -27.51 -23.20 4.57
CA THR A 154 -27.16 -21.78 4.76
C THR A 154 -25.69 -21.53 4.44
N LYS A 155 -24.79 -22.44 4.85
CA LYS A 155 -23.36 -22.36 4.58
C LYS A 155 -23.03 -22.47 3.09
N TYR A 156 -23.65 -23.41 2.37
CA TYR A 156 -23.47 -23.54 0.91
C TYR A 156 -24.10 -22.39 0.13
N LYS A 157 -25.24 -21.84 0.58
CA LYS A 157 -25.83 -20.63 0.02
C LYS A 157 -24.90 -19.43 0.20
N LEU A 158 -24.31 -19.26 1.38
CA LEU A 158 -23.32 -18.21 1.65
C LEU A 158 -22.04 -18.43 0.83
N PHE A 159 -21.59 -19.68 0.68
CA PHE A 159 -20.48 -20.04 -0.20
C PHE A 159 -20.75 -19.59 -1.64
N ALA A 160 -21.90 -19.97 -2.21
CA ALA A 160 -22.24 -19.62 -3.59
C ALA A 160 -22.36 -18.10 -3.75
N LYS A 161 -23.03 -17.42 -2.82
CA LYS A 161 -23.15 -15.95 -2.81
C LYS A 161 -21.78 -15.28 -2.72
N SER A 162 -20.90 -15.74 -1.83
CA SER A 162 -19.52 -15.27 -1.72
C SER A 162 -18.74 -15.58 -3.00
N PHE A 163 -18.88 -16.76 -3.58
CA PHE A 163 -18.20 -17.17 -4.81
C PHE A 163 -18.52 -16.23 -5.95
N PHE A 164 -19.80 -16.00 -6.26
CA PHE A 164 -20.21 -15.08 -7.31
C PHE A 164 -19.81 -13.63 -6.97
N TYR A 165 -20.04 -13.18 -5.74
CA TYR A 165 -19.71 -11.81 -5.33
C TYR A 165 -18.21 -11.50 -5.45
N TRP A 166 -17.35 -12.38 -4.95
CA TRP A 166 -15.90 -12.18 -5.00
C TRP A 166 -15.33 -12.34 -6.42
N HIS A 167 -15.82 -13.30 -7.22
CA HIS A 167 -15.35 -13.49 -8.61
C HIS A 167 -15.78 -12.35 -9.54
N LEU A 168 -16.89 -11.68 -9.27
CA LEU A 168 -17.33 -10.53 -10.06
C LEU A 168 -16.39 -9.32 -9.91
N PHE A 169 -15.85 -9.07 -8.71
CA PHE A 169 -15.08 -7.85 -8.43
C PHE A 169 -13.55 -8.03 -8.44
N PHE A 170 -13.06 -9.24 -8.15
CA PHE A 170 -11.64 -9.53 -8.03
C PHE A 170 -11.21 -10.60 -9.05
N LYS A 171 -9.91 -10.66 -9.35
CA LYS A 171 -9.36 -11.73 -10.19
C LYS A 171 -9.01 -12.94 -9.31
N SER A 172 -9.13 -14.13 -9.88
CA SER A 172 -8.60 -15.35 -9.25
C SER A 172 -7.08 -15.27 -9.12
N PHE A 173 -6.51 -16.03 -8.20
CA PHE A 173 -5.06 -16.16 -8.06
C PHE A 173 -4.43 -16.71 -9.37
N PRO A 174 -3.27 -16.20 -9.82
CA PRO A 174 -2.53 -15.07 -9.26
C PRO A 174 -3.16 -13.71 -9.64
N ASN A 175 -3.25 -12.80 -8.67
CA ASN A 175 -3.75 -11.44 -8.88
C ASN A 175 -2.65 -10.43 -8.53
N PRO A 176 -1.68 -10.18 -9.43
CA PRO A 176 -0.60 -9.24 -9.15
C PRO A 176 -1.16 -7.83 -8.92
N HIS A 177 -0.92 -7.30 -7.72
CA HIS A 177 -1.21 -5.93 -7.36
C HIS A 177 -0.13 -5.36 -6.44
N ILE A 178 0.18 -4.09 -6.61
CA ILE A 178 0.97 -3.35 -5.63
C ILE A 178 0.11 -3.08 -4.39
N ARG A 179 0.76 -2.97 -3.24
CA ARG A 179 0.07 -2.50 -2.03
C ARG A 179 -0.11 -0.99 -2.09
N THR A 180 -1.19 -0.47 -1.51
CA THR A 180 -1.48 0.99 -1.45
C THR A 180 -0.60 1.70 -0.40
N ASN A 181 0.68 1.32 -0.33
CA ASN A 181 1.68 1.92 0.54
C ASN A 181 3.04 1.94 -0.17
N ALA A 182 3.84 2.96 0.11
CA ALA A 182 5.21 3.11 -0.39
C ALA A 182 5.32 2.97 -1.91
N PHE A 183 4.39 3.60 -2.64
CA PHE A 183 4.34 3.56 -4.10
C PHE A 183 4.54 4.93 -4.72
N MET A 184 5.30 4.97 -5.81
CA MET A 184 5.67 6.16 -6.57
C MET A 184 5.15 6.07 -8.00
N LEU A 185 4.63 7.18 -8.51
CA LEU A 185 4.15 7.31 -9.88
C LEU A 185 4.13 8.78 -10.34
N LYS A 186 3.93 9.01 -11.64
CA LYS A 186 3.82 10.37 -12.19
C LYS A 186 2.44 10.97 -11.91
N LYS A 187 2.37 12.20 -11.43
CA LYS A 187 1.14 12.93 -11.09
C LYS A 187 0.06 12.83 -12.18
N HIS A 188 0.42 13.00 -13.46
CA HIS A 188 -0.56 12.91 -14.55
C HIS A 188 -1.19 11.52 -14.67
N HIS A 189 -0.46 10.44 -14.36
CA HIS A 189 -1.01 9.09 -14.35
C HIS A 189 -2.02 8.93 -13.21
N LEU A 190 -1.71 9.42 -12.00
CA LEU A 190 -2.66 9.41 -10.89
C LEU A 190 -3.95 10.12 -11.29
N LEU A 191 -3.83 11.37 -11.76
CA LEU A 191 -4.99 12.20 -12.09
C LEU A 191 -5.82 11.66 -13.27
N SER A 192 -5.22 10.85 -14.14
CA SER A 192 -5.94 10.18 -15.23
C SER A 192 -6.80 9.00 -14.76
N ILE A 193 -6.46 8.43 -13.60
CA ILE A 193 -7.24 7.35 -13.00
C ILE A 193 -8.45 7.98 -12.32
N HIS A 194 -9.64 7.51 -12.67
CA HIS A 194 -10.89 7.94 -12.07
C HIS A 194 -11.33 6.89 -11.04
N PRO A 195 -11.02 7.07 -9.74
CA PRO A 195 -11.37 6.07 -8.72
C PRO A 195 -12.88 6.01 -8.43
N GLY A 196 -13.66 6.98 -8.91
CA GLY A 196 -15.03 7.20 -8.46
C GLY A 196 -15.08 7.64 -6.99
N VAL A 197 -16.28 7.68 -6.40
CA VAL A 197 -16.42 8.03 -4.98
C VAL A 197 -16.03 6.82 -4.11
N LEU A 198 -14.88 6.89 -3.45
CA LEU A 198 -14.31 5.84 -2.59
C LEU A 198 -14.87 5.92 -1.16
N THR A 199 -16.19 5.76 -1.02
CA THR A 199 -16.86 5.89 0.29
C THR A 199 -16.67 4.72 1.26
N THR A 200 -16.15 3.57 0.81
CA THR A 200 -16.10 2.36 1.64
C THR A 200 -14.77 1.61 1.54
N LYS A 201 -14.38 0.91 2.62
CA LYS A 201 -13.22 0.00 2.63
C LYS A 201 -13.26 -1.03 1.49
N PHE A 202 -14.46 -1.49 1.13
CA PHE A 202 -14.63 -2.41 0.00
C PHE A 202 -14.19 -1.79 -1.33
N LYS A 203 -14.53 -0.53 -1.58
CA LYS A 203 -14.08 0.20 -2.78
C LYS A 203 -12.58 0.46 -2.76
N ALA A 204 -11.97 0.70 -1.58
CA ALA A 204 -10.52 0.77 -1.46
C ALA A 204 -9.85 -0.56 -1.86
N TYR A 205 -10.37 -1.70 -1.41
CA TYR A 205 -9.87 -3.01 -1.85
C TYR A 205 -10.05 -3.25 -3.36
N GLN A 206 -11.17 -2.81 -3.94
CA GLN A 206 -11.39 -2.86 -5.38
C GLN A 206 -10.40 -1.96 -6.16
N PHE A 207 -10.00 -0.83 -5.58
CA PHE A 207 -8.98 0.04 -6.17
C PHE A 207 -7.57 -0.58 -6.05
N GLU A 208 -7.24 -1.24 -4.95
CA GLU A 208 -5.92 -1.86 -4.79
C GLU A 208 -5.78 -3.12 -5.66
N SER A 209 -6.74 -4.05 -5.56
CA SER A 209 -6.64 -5.43 -6.07
C SER A 209 -7.77 -5.84 -7.01
N GLY A 210 -8.75 -4.96 -7.25
CA GLY A 210 -9.88 -5.28 -8.11
C GLY A 210 -9.54 -5.26 -9.60
N ARG A 211 -10.48 -5.76 -10.42
CA ARG A 211 -10.31 -5.84 -11.90
C ARG A 211 -10.12 -4.49 -12.60
N LYS A 212 -10.43 -3.38 -11.92
CA LYS A 212 -10.24 -1.99 -12.37
C LYS A 212 -9.32 -1.18 -11.43
N GLY A 213 -8.51 -1.87 -10.62
CA GLY A 213 -7.62 -1.25 -9.66
C GLY A 213 -6.40 -0.56 -10.29
N LEU A 214 -5.59 0.08 -9.44
CA LEU A 214 -4.40 0.86 -9.80
C LEU A 214 -3.43 0.04 -10.67
N THR A 215 -3.05 -1.15 -10.22
CA THR A 215 -2.14 -2.04 -10.96
C THR A 215 -2.75 -2.46 -12.31
N ALA A 216 -4.06 -2.79 -12.32
CA ALA A 216 -4.75 -3.20 -13.54
C ALA A 216 -4.84 -2.08 -14.59
N PHE A 217 -4.88 -0.81 -14.16
CA PHE A 217 -4.85 0.34 -15.07
C PHE A 217 -3.53 0.42 -15.85
N PHE A 218 -2.40 0.31 -15.16
CA PHE A 218 -1.08 0.36 -15.80
C PHE A 218 -0.81 -0.86 -16.68
N LEU A 219 -1.20 -2.06 -16.23
CA LEU A 219 -1.08 -3.29 -17.04
C LEU A 219 -1.86 -3.19 -18.36
N LYS A 220 -3.07 -2.61 -18.36
CA LYS A 220 -3.86 -2.39 -19.59
C LYS A 220 -3.21 -1.41 -20.55
N LYS A 221 -2.44 -0.46 -20.04
CA LYS A 221 -1.66 0.50 -20.84
C LYS A 221 -0.30 -0.04 -21.27
N GLN A 222 0.00 -1.31 -20.97
CA GLN A 222 1.30 -1.95 -21.28
C GLN A 222 2.48 -1.18 -20.66
N MET A 223 2.26 -0.60 -19.47
CA MET A 223 3.29 0.11 -18.72
C MET A 223 3.96 -0.81 -17.70
N ASP A 224 5.22 -0.52 -17.41
CA ASP A 224 6.02 -1.34 -16.51
C ASP A 224 5.67 -1.05 -15.04
N ILE A 225 5.64 -2.11 -14.24
CA ILE A 225 5.34 -2.06 -12.81
C ILE A 225 6.41 -2.82 -12.07
N PHE A 226 7.02 -2.16 -11.09
CA PHE A 226 8.15 -2.71 -10.34
C PHE A 226 7.87 -2.78 -8.84
N VAL A 227 8.36 -3.86 -8.23
CA VAL A 227 8.62 -3.91 -6.77
C VAL A 227 10.09 -3.58 -6.55
N LEU A 228 10.38 -2.65 -5.65
CA LEU A 228 11.71 -2.15 -5.37
C LEU A 228 12.26 -2.77 -4.08
N GLY A 229 13.43 -3.38 -4.19
CA GLY A 229 14.16 -3.93 -3.05
C GLY A 229 15.07 -2.92 -2.36
N LYS A 230 15.41 -3.20 -1.10
CA LYS A 230 16.48 -2.52 -0.34
C LYS A 230 17.84 -2.60 -1.03
N ASN A 231 18.08 -3.66 -1.80
CA ASN A 231 19.27 -3.82 -2.64
C ASN A 231 19.31 -2.87 -3.85
N GLY A 232 18.26 -2.08 -4.10
CA GLY A 232 18.16 -1.17 -5.24
C GLY A 232 17.70 -1.81 -6.54
N MET A 233 17.42 -3.12 -6.55
CA MET A 233 16.91 -3.82 -7.73
C MET A 233 15.41 -3.60 -7.90
N ALA A 234 14.99 -3.37 -9.14
CA ALA A 234 13.60 -3.27 -9.55
C ALA A 234 13.12 -4.61 -10.13
N TYR A 235 12.15 -5.23 -9.48
CA TYR A 235 11.62 -6.53 -9.85
C TYR A 235 10.34 -6.37 -10.68
N PRO A 236 10.30 -6.82 -11.94
CA PRO A 236 9.08 -6.82 -12.74
C PRO A 236 8.06 -7.78 -12.13
N VAL A 237 6.80 -7.65 -12.55
CA VAL A 237 5.67 -8.43 -12.00
C VAL A 237 5.98 -9.93 -11.89
N SER A 238 6.58 -10.56 -12.89
CA SER A 238 6.91 -11.99 -12.90
C SER A 238 7.96 -12.42 -11.86
N GLN A 239 8.72 -11.48 -11.30
CA GLN A 239 9.82 -11.72 -10.37
C GLN A 239 9.53 -11.21 -8.95
N TRP A 240 8.33 -10.72 -8.66
CA TRP A 240 7.98 -10.26 -7.32
C TRP A 240 8.19 -11.29 -6.20
N PRO A 241 7.93 -12.60 -6.39
CA PRO A 241 8.27 -13.58 -5.35
C PRO A 241 9.77 -13.62 -5.03
N ASN A 242 10.64 -13.29 -5.99
CA ASN A 242 12.09 -13.29 -5.82
C ASN A 242 12.64 -11.99 -5.21
N SER A 243 11.77 -11.00 -4.95
CA SER A 243 12.20 -9.73 -4.39
C SER A 243 12.54 -9.83 -2.91
N ASN A 244 12.12 -10.88 -2.20
CA ASN A 244 12.26 -11.05 -0.75
C ASN A 244 11.75 -9.86 0.08
N THR A 245 10.67 -9.20 -0.39
CA THR A 245 10.09 -8.02 0.28
C THR A 245 8.87 -8.35 1.15
N PHE A 246 7.74 -8.74 0.56
CA PHE A 246 6.47 -8.85 1.28
C PHE A 246 6.08 -10.31 1.60
N TRP A 247 5.87 -10.61 2.89
CA TRP A 247 5.36 -11.91 3.37
C TRP A 247 6.11 -13.12 2.78
N ILE A 248 7.43 -13.04 2.73
CA ILE A 248 8.30 -14.12 2.27
C ILE A 248 9.60 -14.12 3.07
N HIS A 249 10.07 -15.32 3.43
CA HIS A 249 11.28 -15.53 4.23
C HIS A 249 11.32 -14.59 5.46
N ASN A 250 12.42 -13.86 5.64
CA ASN A 250 12.59 -12.87 6.70
C ASN A 250 12.38 -11.43 6.22
N GLN A 251 11.80 -11.23 5.02
CA GLN A 251 11.58 -9.91 4.41
C GLN A 251 12.86 -9.05 4.34
N GLU A 252 14.01 -9.69 4.14
CA GLU A 252 15.35 -9.09 4.24
C GLU A 252 15.62 -7.95 3.25
N ASN A 253 14.84 -7.89 2.17
CA ASN A 253 14.98 -6.89 1.13
C ASN A 253 13.92 -5.76 1.23
N LEU A 254 13.20 -5.64 2.34
CA LEU A 254 12.24 -4.54 2.54
C LEU A 254 12.94 -3.18 2.57
N LEU A 255 12.53 -2.30 1.65
CA LEU A 255 12.98 -0.91 1.63
C LEU A 255 12.19 -0.03 2.61
N ILE A 256 10.87 -0.24 2.69
CA ILE A 256 9.94 0.45 3.58
C ILE A 256 9.03 -0.60 4.22
N SER A 257 8.94 -0.60 5.55
CA SER A 257 8.02 -1.45 6.30
C SER A 257 6.71 -0.75 6.61
N ASP A 258 5.66 -1.54 6.84
CA ASP A 258 4.35 -1.10 7.31
C ASP A 258 3.77 -2.04 8.37
N ASN A 259 2.51 -1.82 8.75
CA ASN A 259 1.84 -2.67 9.72
C ASN A 259 1.72 -4.14 9.26
N GLN A 260 1.48 -4.41 7.97
CA GLN A 260 1.35 -5.78 7.46
C GLN A 260 2.69 -6.51 7.43
N THR A 261 3.79 -5.82 7.08
CA THR A 261 5.13 -6.43 7.15
C THR A 261 5.55 -6.69 8.58
N ARG A 262 5.21 -5.80 9.53
CA ARG A 262 5.47 -6.00 10.96
C ARG A 262 4.65 -7.14 11.56
N ILE A 263 3.37 -7.26 11.19
CA ILE A 263 2.53 -8.39 11.59
C ILE A 263 3.13 -9.72 11.13
N TYR A 264 3.65 -9.78 9.90
CA TYR A 264 4.31 -10.98 9.39
C TYR A 264 5.62 -11.29 10.13
N ASP A 265 6.43 -10.27 10.40
CA ASP A 265 7.70 -10.41 11.10
C ASP A 265 7.51 -11.04 12.50
N GLN A 266 6.48 -10.57 13.22
CA GLN A 266 6.11 -11.04 14.56
C GLN A 266 5.28 -12.35 14.55
N ALA A 267 4.89 -12.86 13.38
CA ALA A 267 4.05 -14.04 13.29
C ALA A 267 4.83 -15.33 13.60
N THR A 268 4.12 -16.34 14.10
CA THR A 268 4.66 -17.70 14.25
C THR A 268 5.01 -18.30 12.90
N GLU A 269 5.92 -19.27 12.87
CA GLU A 269 6.30 -19.98 11.63
C GLU A 269 5.11 -20.59 10.87
N ALA A 270 4.10 -21.10 11.60
CA ALA A 270 2.87 -21.62 10.99
C ALA A 270 2.07 -20.49 10.30
N ASN A 271 1.95 -19.33 10.95
CA ASN A 271 1.27 -18.17 10.37
C ASN A 271 2.06 -17.56 9.21
N LYS A 272 3.40 -17.49 9.29
CA LYS A 272 4.27 -17.06 8.18
C LYS A 272 4.05 -17.92 6.95
N LYS A 273 4.08 -19.26 7.10
CA LYS A 273 3.78 -20.20 6.00
C LYS A 273 2.40 -19.94 5.38
N MET A 274 1.38 -19.72 6.21
CA MET A 274 0.03 -19.39 5.71
C MET A 274 0.00 -18.07 4.94
N LEU A 275 0.62 -17.01 5.46
CA LEU A 275 0.65 -15.69 4.83
C LEU A 275 1.44 -15.71 3.51
N THR A 276 2.57 -16.42 3.47
CA THR A 276 3.35 -16.65 2.25
C THR A 276 2.55 -17.41 1.21
N LYS A 277 1.84 -18.47 1.60
CA LYS A 277 0.94 -19.21 0.70
C LYS A 277 -0.17 -18.33 0.13
N LEU A 278 -0.74 -17.46 0.95
CA LEU A 278 -1.77 -16.53 0.50
C LEU A 278 -1.22 -15.49 -0.49
N ALA A 279 -0.03 -14.94 -0.24
CA ALA A 279 0.58 -13.91 -1.07
C ALA A 279 1.16 -14.44 -2.39
N TRP A 280 1.76 -15.65 -2.36
CA TRP A 280 2.61 -16.14 -3.45
C TRP A 280 2.22 -17.53 -3.98
N GLY A 281 1.28 -18.23 -3.33
CA GLY A 281 0.83 -19.57 -3.74
C GLY A 281 1.81 -20.70 -3.41
N GLN A 282 2.81 -20.43 -2.58
CA GLN A 282 3.86 -21.38 -2.17
C GLN A 282 3.46 -22.18 -0.92
#